data_AF-A0A1L8SYH2-F1
#
_entry.id   AF-A0A1L8SYH2-F1
#
_cell.length_a   1.000
_cell.length_b   1.000
_cell.length_c   1.000
_cell.angle_alpha   90.00
_cell.angle_beta   90.00
_cell.angle_gamma   90.00
#
_symmetry.space_group_name_H-M   'P 1'
#
loop_
_entity.id
_entity.type
_entity.pdbx_description
1 polymer ?
#
loop_
_entity_poly.entity_id
_entity_poly.type
_entity_poly.pdbx_seq_one_letter_code
_entity_poly.pdbx_strand_id
1 'polypeptide(L)'
;MMKTIEDLETITLTKNEKSYHYLNSHHYNWFKAIELNLLNSDGFTNYFLRLKKNDAIAFEQLQENVLNASIQAFQAELADADSFVLLTATWANGFVPEKATSALKDLNHYLENYTIQKDPLFGINQMNADFNQVLLQHFPKVRRQDLRLIYRLLALKEANDDIIQDELASLNEPTRKRTERLRGIFQAI
;
A
#
# COMPACT_ATOMS: atom_id res chain seq x y z
N MET A 1 8.64 -17.32 -0.28
CA MET A 1 10.12 -17.22 -0.31
C MET A 1 10.43 -16.09 -1.27
N MET A 2 11.17 -15.07 -0.82
CA MET A 2 11.39 -13.85 -1.59
C MET A 2 12.00 -14.17 -2.96
N LYS A 3 11.42 -13.58 -4.02
CA LYS A 3 11.90 -13.74 -5.39
C LYS A 3 13.36 -13.29 -5.51
N THR A 4 14.16 -14.09 -6.19
CA THR A 4 15.54 -13.76 -6.53
C THR A 4 15.59 -12.72 -7.66
N ILE A 5 16.75 -12.09 -7.87
CA ILE A 5 16.94 -11.19 -9.01
C ILE A 5 16.67 -11.92 -10.33
N GLU A 6 17.13 -13.17 -10.46
CA GLU A 6 16.90 -14.02 -11.63
C GLU A 6 15.39 -14.22 -11.88
N ASP A 7 14.60 -14.45 -10.82
CA ASP A 7 13.14 -14.53 -10.93
C ASP A 7 12.54 -13.21 -11.47
N LEU A 8 13.04 -12.07 -10.99
CA LEU A 8 12.53 -10.75 -11.36
C LEU A 8 12.90 -10.35 -12.79
N GLU A 9 14.02 -10.84 -13.34
CA GLU A 9 14.44 -10.61 -14.74
C GLU A 9 13.44 -11.18 -15.75
N THR A 10 12.77 -12.28 -15.39
CA THR A 10 11.77 -12.93 -16.24
C THR A 10 10.44 -12.16 -16.33
N ILE A 11 10.20 -11.24 -15.40
CA ILE A 11 8.94 -10.50 -15.33
C ILE A 11 8.96 -9.38 -16.37
N THR A 12 8.18 -9.61 -17.44
CA THR A 12 8.06 -8.71 -18.57
C THR A 12 6.61 -8.37 -18.87
N LEU A 13 6.41 -7.19 -19.45
CA LEU A 13 5.14 -6.72 -19.97
C LEU A 13 5.33 -6.42 -21.47
N THR A 14 4.54 -7.06 -22.33
CA THR A 14 4.57 -6.79 -23.77
C THR A 14 3.42 -5.88 -24.15
N LYS A 15 3.73 -4.70 -24.69
CA LYS A 15 2.74 -3.72 -25.16
C LYS A 15 3.21 -3.09 -26.46
N ASN A 16 2.33 -3.00 -27.45
CA ASN A 16 2.64 -2.40 -28.75
C ASN A 16 3.95 -2.95 -29.35
N GLU A 17 4.10 -4.29 -29.32
CA GLU A 17 5.28 -5.02 -29.84
C GLU A 17 6.60 -4.70 -29.12
N LYS A 18 6.56 -3.98 -27.98
CA LYS A 18 7.72 -3.69 -27.13
C LYS A 18 7.62 -4.45 -25.83
N SER A 19 8.75 -5.01 -25.41
CA SER A 19 8.90 -5.65 -24.10
C SER A 19 9.47 -4.67 -23.09
N TYR A 20 8.80 -4.56 -21.95
CA TYR A 20 9.22 -3.78 -20.79
C TYR A 20 9.59 -4.75 -19.68
N HIS A 21 10.70 -4.50 -18.99
CA HIS A 21 11.16 -5.35 -17.90
C HIS A 21 10.82 -4.73 -16.55
N TYR A 22 10.35 -5.54 -15.60
CA TYR A 22 9.98 -5.07 -14.27
C TYR A 22 11.16 -4.39 -13.55
N LEU A 23 12.35 -4.99 -13.60
CA LEU A 23 13.57 -4.42 -12.98
C LEU A 23 13.96 -3.03 -13.50
N ASN A 24 13.53 -2.68 -14.72
CA ASN A 24 13.79 -1.38 -15.33
C ASN A 24 12.60 -0.42 -15.19
N SER A 25 11.59 -0.78 -14.39
CA SER A 25 10.37 0.00 -14.23
C SER A 25 10.43 0.91 -13.00
N HIS A 26 9.64 1.99 -13.01
CA HIS A 26 9.44 2.83 -11.83
C HIS A 26 8.79 2.05 -10.66
N HIS A 27 8.02 0.98 -10.95
CA HIS A 27 7.43 0.11 -9.93
C HIS A 27 8.49 -0.61 -9.09
N TYR A 28 9.53 -1.13 -9.74
CA TYR A 28 10.66 -1.75 -9.03
C TYR A 28 11.46 -0.71 -8.23
N ASN A 29 11.70 0.46 -8.81
CA ASN A 29 12.36 1.56 -8.09
C ASN A 29 11.56 2.00 -6.86
N TRP A 30 10.23 2.03 -6.95
CA TRP A 30 9.37 2.32 -5.80
C TRP A 30 9.38 1.24 -4.74
N PHE A 31 9.37 -0.04 -5.12
CA PHE A 31 9.57 -1.13 -4.18
C PHE A 31 10.89 -0.96 -3.40
N LYS A 32 12.01 -0.72 -4.11
CA LYS A 32 13.32 -0.49 -3.51
C LYS A 32 13.36 0.78 -2.64
N ALA A 33 12.69 1.85 -3.06
CA ALA A 33 12.61 3.09 -2.28
C ALA A 33 11.76 2.93 -1.02
N ILE A 34 10.62 2.25 -1.09
CA ILE A 34 9.78 1.93 0.06
C ILE A 34 10.59 1.09 1.07
N GLU A 35 11.28 0.05 0.59
CA GLU A 35 12.18 -0.74 1.43
C GLU A 35 13.26 0.11 2.11
N LEU A 36 13.98 0.95 1.34
CA LEU A 36 15.07 1.77 1.86
C LEU A 36 14.58 2.84 2.84
N ASN A 37 13.49 3.54 2.53
CA ASN A 37 13.04 4.69 3.33
C ASN A 37 12.28 4.27 4.57
N LEU A 38 11.49 3.18 4.51
CA LEU A 38 10.76 2.69 5.68
C LEU A 38 11.68 2.03 6.71
N LEU A 39 12.80 1.45 6.28
CA LEU A 39 13.81 0.92 7.19
C LEU A 39 14.62 2.02 7.91
N ASN A 40 14.56 3.26 7.41
CA ASN A 40 15.42 4.36 7.87
C ASN A 40 14.65 5.56 8.46
N SER A 41 13.30 5.56 8.53
CA SER A 41 12.52 6.69 9.09
C SER A 41 12.19 6.54 10.58
N ASP A 42 12.80 7.36 11.45
CA ASP A 42 12.83 7.22 12.91
C ASP A 42 11.49 6.88 13.62
N GLY A 43 10.35 7.36 13.13
CA GLY A 43 9.02 7.04 13.70
C GLY A 43 8.46 5.67 13.32
N PHE A 44 8.66 5.25 12.07
CA PHE A 44 8.18 3.97 11.51
C PHE A 44 9.16 2.82 11.79
N THR A 45 10.44 3.16 11.84
CA THR A 45 11.58 2.28 12.12
C THR A 45 11.39 1.48 13.40
N ASN A 46 10.77 2.02 14.46
CA ASN A 46 10.63 1.31 15.73
C ASN A 46 9.70 0.09 15.68
N TYR A 47 8.59 0.10 14.93
CA TYR A 47 7.74 -1.09 14.81
C TYR A 47 8.38 -2.12 13.88
N PHE A 48 8.94 -1.69 12.75
CA PHE A 48 9.52 -2.62 11.77
C PHE A 48 10.85 -3.20 12.19
N LEU A 49 11.72 -2.44 12.85
CA LEU A 49 12.90 -3.02 13.48
C LEU A 49 12.49 -4.03 14.55
N ARG A 50 11.39 -3.78 15.28
CA ARG A 50 10.84 -4.76 16.22
C ARG A 50 10.26 -5.99 15.50
N LEU A 51 9.48 -5.83 14.43
CA LEU A 51 8.95 -6.95 13.65
C LEU A 51 10.09 -7.75 13.03
N LYS A 52 11.02 -7.11 12.34
CA LYS A 52 12.22 -7.74 11.78
C LYS A 52 13.06 -8.48 12.82
N LYS A 53 13.17 -7.94 14.04
CA LYS A 53 13.95 -8.55 15.13
C LYS A 53 13.20 -9.67 15.86
N ASN A 54 11.90 -9.50 16.08
CA ASN A 54 11.10 -10.37 16.94
C ASN A 54 10.30 -11.41 16.15
N ASP A 55 10.01 -11.14 14.88
CA ASP A 55 9.27 -12.00 13.95
C ASP A 55 9.76 -11.77 12.50
N ALA A 56 10.97 -12.25 12.23
CA ALA A 56 11.61 -12.11 10.92
C ALA A 56 10.81 -12.77 9.79
N ILE A 57 10.07 -13.84 10.09
CA ILE A 57 9.25 -14.56 9.11
C ILE A 57 8.09 -13.68 8.66
N ALA A 58 7.35 -13.07 9.61
CA ALA A 58 6.28 -12.13 9.28
C ALA A 58 6.80 -10.90 8.51
N PHE A 59 8.01 -10.43 8.86
CA PHE A 59 8.65 -9.33 8.14
C PHE A 59 8.99 -9.71 6.70
N GLU A 60 9.61 -10.87 6.46
CA GLU A 60 9.93 -11.36 5.11
C GLU A 60 8.66 -11.58 4.27
N GLN A 61 7.60 -12.12 4.87
CA GLN A 61 6.31 -12.29 4.20
C GLN A 61 5.70 -10.95 3.78
N LEU A 62 5.81 -9.92 4.63
CA LEU A 62 5.35 -8.58 4.29
C LEU A 62 6.15 -7.99 3.12
N GLN A 63 7.48 -8.14 3.13
CA GLN A 63 8.31 -7.69 2.01
C GLN A 63 7.96 -8.42 0.71
N GLU A 64 7.71 -9.73 0.78
CA GLU A 64 7.28 -10.54 -0.36
C GLU A 64 5.91 -10.09 -0.89
N ASN A 65 4.96 -9.80 0.00
CA ASN A 65 3.64 -9.30 -0.40
C ASN A 65 3.74 -7.95 -1.12
N VAL A 66 4.58 -7.04 -0.62
CA VAL A 66 4.77 -5.70 -1.21
C VAL A 66 5.49 -5.79 -2.55
N LEU A 67 6.45 -6.73 -2.70
CA LEU A 67 7.07 -7.05 -3.97
C LEU A 67 6.04 -7.63 -4.97
N ASN A 68 5.17 -8.53 -4.52
CA ASN A 68 4.10 -9.07 -5.36
C ASN A 68 3.12 -7.96 -5.77
N ALA A 69 2.81 -7.02 -4.88
CA ALA A 69 2.00 -5.85 -5.19
C ALA A 69 2.62 -4.97 -6.30
N SER A 70 3.92 -4.69 -6.26
CA SER A 70 4.58 -3.89 -7.30
C SER A 70 4.65 -4.62 -8.64
N ILE A 71 4.85 -5.94 -8.62
CA ILE A 71 4.82 -6.79 -9.82
C ILE A 71 3.42 -6.78 -10.45
N GLN A 72 2.38 -7.00 -9.65
CA GLN A 72 0.99 -6.99 -10.12
C GLN A 72 0.60 -5.61 -10.65
N ALA A 73 1.04 -4.53 -9.99
CA ALA A 73 0.85 -3.17 -10.48
C ALA A 73 1.50 -2.94 -11.85
N PHE A 74 2.73 -3.43 -12.03
CA PHE A 74 3.44 -3.37 -13.31
C PHE A 74 2.72 -4.18 -14.40
N GLN A 75 2.33 -5.42 -14.12
CA GLN A 75 1.65 -6.29 -15.08
C GLN A 75 0.25 -5.81 -15.44
N ALA A 76 -0.48 -5.23 -14.48
CA ALA A 76 -1.82 -4.69 -14.70
C ALA A 76 -1.81 -3.28 -15.30
N GLU A 77 -0.63 -2.71 -15.59
CA GLU A 77 -0.48 -1.34 -16.09
C GLU A 77 -1.23 -0.32 -15.23
N LEU A 78 -1.08 -0.44 -13.90
CA LEU A 78 -1.66 0.52 -12.99
C LEU A 78 -1.01 1.89 -13.20
N ALA A 79 -1.84 2.94 -13.08
CA ALA A 79 -1.31 4.29 -12.99
C ALA A 79 -0.54 4.45 -11.68
N ASP A 80 0.47 5.31 -11.68
CA ASP A 80 1.28 5.71 -10.54
C ASP A 80 0.51 5.80 -9.20
N ALA A 81 -0.62 6.51 -9.20
CA ALA A 81 -1.44 6.70 -8.01
C ALA A 81 -2.11 5.40 -7.51
N ASP A 82 -2.48 4.49 -8.41
CA ASP A 82 -3.11 3.21 -8.09
C ASP A 82 -2.06 2.20 -7.60
N SER A 83 -0.90 2.17 -8.25
CA SER A 83 0.25 1.39 -7.80
C SER A 83 0.68 1.80 -6.40
N PHE A 84 0.70 3.11 -6.12
CA PHE A 84 0.97 3.64 -4.78
C PHE A 84 -0.07 3.18 -3.75
N VAL A 85 -1.36 3.31 -4.07
CA VAL A 85 -2.46 2.86 -3.19
C VAL A 85 -2.31 1.38 -2.87
N LEU A 86 -2.02 0.55 -3.87
CA LEU A 86 -1.86 -0.89 -3.71
C LEU A 86 -0.66 -1.23 -2.82
N LEU A 87 0.50 -0.62 -3.09
CA LEU A 87 1.71 -0.83 -2.30
C LEU A 87 1.52 -0.41 -0.84
N THR A 88 0.89 0.74 -0.63
CA THR A 88 0.63 1.26 0.71
C THR A 88 -0.39 0.41 1.46
N ALA A 89 -1.47 -0.04 0.82
CA ALA A 89 -2.43 -0.95 1.44
C ALA A 89 -1.79 -2.29 1.78
N THR A 90 -0.96 -2.83 0.89
CA THR A 90 -0.22 -4.09 1.12
C THR A 90 0.74 -3.98 2.28
N TRP A 91 1.50 -2.89 2.31
CA TRP A 91 2.38 -2.60 3.43
C TRP A 91 1.58 -2.44 4.73
N ALA A 92 0.45 -1.71 4.67
CA ALA A 92 -0.38 -1.44 5.83
C ALA A 92 -1.05 -2.69 6.39
N ASN A 93 -1.36 -3.67 5.54
CA ASN A 93 -1.93 -4.94 5.94
C ASN A 93 -0.98 -5.77 6.83
N GLY A 94 0.33 -5.55 6.72
CA GLY A 94 1.33 -6.21 7.57
C GLY A 94 1.43 -5.66 8.99
N PHE A 95 0.76 -4.55 9.32
CA PHE A 95 0.81 -3.98 10.66
C PHE A 95 0.05 -4.76 11.72
N VAL A 96 -0.69 -5.81 11.37
CA VAL A 96 -1.64 -6.48 12.27
C VAL A 96 -0.93 -7.10 13.49
N PRO A 97 -1.18 -6.60 14.72
CA PRO A 97 -1.04 -7.37 15.93
C PRO A 97 -2.41 -8.01 16.18
N GLU A 98 -2.58 -9.25 15.74
CA GLU A 98 -3.67 -10.18 16.10
C GLU A 98 -5.15 -9.85 15.79
N LYS A 99 -5.58 -8.64 15.39
CA LYS A 99 -6.97 -8.43 14.91
C LYS A 99 -7.05 -7.33 13.85
N ALA A 100 -7.70 -7.60 12.72
CA ALA A 100 -8.04 -6.61 11.69
C ALA A 100 -8.71 -5.35 12.28
N THR A 101 -9.50 -5.51 13.34
CA THR A 101 -10.10 -4.41 14.10
C THR A 101 -9.07 -3.52 14.81
N SER A 102 -7.94 -4.06 15.28
CA SER A 102 -6.86 -3.27 15.89
C SER A 102 -6.10 -2.48 14.83
N ALA A 103 -5.82 -3.07 13.66
CA ALA A 103 -5.21 -2.34 12.54
C ALA A 103 -6.15 -1.24 12.02
N LEU A 104 -7.46 -1.53 11.92
CA LEU A 104 -8.49 -0.52 11.67
C LEU A 104 -8.56 0.51 12.78
N LYS A 105 -8.29 0.16 14.04
CA LYS A 105 -8.29 1.07 15.18
C LYS A 105 -7.01 1.91 15.25
N ASP A 106 -5.87 1.40 14.82
CA ASP A 106 -4.60 2.14 14.72
C ASP A 106 -4.63 3.07 13.51
N LEU A 107 -5.18 2.60 12.38
CA LEU A 107 -5.48 3.41 11.20
C LEU A 107 -6.59 4.42 11.50
N ASN A 108 -7.66 4.05 12.21
CA ASN A 108 -8.69 4.98 12.64
C ASN A 108 -8.19 5.92 13.72
N HIS A 109 -7.31 5.52 14.63
CA HIS A 109 -6.68 6.42 15.60
C HIS A 109 -5.77 7.42 14.88
N TYR A 110 -5.05 6.97 13.86
CA TYR A 110 -4.30 7.83 12.93
C TYR A 110 -5.24 8.77 12.16
N LEU A 111 -6.33 8.27 11.58
CA LEU A 111 -7.28 9.11 10.84
C LEU A 111 -8.11 10.01 11.77
N GLU A 112 -8.51 9.60 12.97
CA GLU A 112 -9.33 10.39 13.90
C GLU A 112 -8.51 11.48 14.58
N ASN A 113 -7.30 11.17 15.05
CA ASN A 113 -6.42 12.18 15.65
C ASN A 113 -5.79 13.11 14.62
N TYR A 114 -5.73 12.73 13.34
CA TYR A 114 -5.07 13.53 12.30
C TYR A 114 -5.94 13.90 11.09
N THR A 115 -7.23 13.55 11.07
CA THR A 115 -8.20 14.04 10.07
C THR A 115 -9.49 14.64 10.65
N ILE A 116 -9.65 14.69 11.98
CA ILE A 116 -10.71 15.49 12.63
C ILE A 116 -10.15 16.85 13.10
N GLN A 117 -9.62 17.63 12.18
CA GLN A 117 -9.69 19.08 12.28
C GLN A 117 -10.15 19.60 10.92
N LYS A 118 -11.00 20.64 10.94
CA LYS A 118 -11.78 21.17 9.80
C LYS A 118 -10.95 21.70 8.61
N ASP A 119 -9.66 21.43 8.59
CA ASP A 119 -8.74 21.74 7.51
C ASP A 119 -7.86 20.50 7.22
N PRO A 120 -8.07 19.79 6.10
CA PRO A 120 -7.51 18.45 5.84
C PRO A 120 -5.99 18.41 5.63
N LEU A 121 -5.30 19.55 5.75
CA LEU A 121 -3.85 19.69 5.59
C LEU A 121 -3.10 19.87 6.91
N PHE A 122 -3.77 20.16 8.02
CA PHE A 122 -3.10 20.48 9.28
C PHE A 122 -2.74 19.25 10.13
N GLY A 123 -3.54 18.17 10.08
CA GLY A 123 -3.19 16.93 10.76
C GLY A 123 -2.06 16.14 10.08
N ILE A 124 -1.85 16.36 8.78
CA ILE A 124 -0.64 15.94 8.06
C ILE A 124 0.61 16.69 8.60
N ASN A 125 0.45 17.86 9.23
CA ASN A 125 1.59 18.63 9.73
C ASN A 125 2.07 18.25 11.14
N GLN A 126 1.39 17.38 11.89
CA GLN A 126 1.67 17.24 13.34
C GLN A 126 1.95 15.85 13.92
N MET A 127 1.79 14.72 13.20
CA MET A 127 2.49 13.48 13.57
C MET A 127 3.58 13.14 12.59
N ASN A 128 4.80 13.43 13.04
CA ASN A 128 6.09 13.19 12.43
C ASN A 128 6.23 13.83 11.05
N ALA A 129 6.86 15.00 11.06
CA ALA A 129 7.51 15.58 9.89
C ALA A 129 8.19 14.51 9.02
N ASP A 130 8.71 13.42 9.61
CA ASP A 130 9.37 12.30 8.94
C ASP A 130 8.44 11.34 8.17
N PHE A 131 7.28 10.92 8.69
CA PHE A 131 6.41 9.97 7.95
C PHE A 131 5.66 10.68 6.82
N ASN A 132 5.24 11.92 7.07
CA ASN A 132 4.74 12.78 6.00
C ASN A 132 5.85 13.29 5.09
N GLN A 133 7.10 13.48 5.54
CA GLN A 133 8.22 13.69 4.61
C GLN A 133 8.46 12.45 3.78
N VAL A 134 8.43 11.24 4.30
CA VAL A 134 8.63 10.02 3.49
C VAL A 134 7.49 9.87 2.48
N LEU A 135 6.23 10.07 2.90
CA LEU A 135 5.10 10.03 1.98
C LEU A 135 5.09 11.21 0.99
N LEU A 136 5.48 12.43 1.37
CA LEU A 136 5.48 13.61 0.50
C LEU A 136 6.77 13.78 -0.33
N GLN A 137 7.95 13.36 0.15
CA GLN A 137 9.23 13.36 -0.58
C GLN A 137 9.24 12.25 -1.63
N HIS A 138 8.66 11.09 -1.33
CA HIS A 138 8.60 9.98 -2.28
C HIS A 138 7.30 9.97 -3.09
N PHE A 139 6.21 10.55 -2.58
CA PHE A 139 4.90 10.57 -3.25
C PHE A 139 4.14 11.91 -3.05
N PRO A 140 4.65 13.04 -3.59
CA PRO A 140 4.11 14.40 -3.40
C PRO A 140 2.69 14.65 -3.96
N LYS A 141 2.00 13.62 -4.45
CA LYS A 141 0.74 13.73 -5.22
C LYS A 141 -0.41 12.91 -4.64
N VAL A 142 -0.30 12.38 -3.42
CA VAL A 142 -1.36 11.56 -2.80
C VAL A 142 -2.60 12.42 -2.52
N ARG A 143 -3.71 12.11 -3.18
CA ARG A 143 -4.97 12.83 -3.01
C ARG A 143 -5.76 12.21 -1.87
N ARG A 144 -6.66 12.99 -1.24
CA ARG A 144 -7.57 12.50 -0.19
C ARG A 144 -8.37 11.26 -0.60
N GLN A 145 -8.75 11.16 -1.88
CA GLN A 145 -9.45 9.99 -2.42
C GLN A 145 -8.57 8.73 -2.48
N ASP A 146 -7.26 8.89 -2.61
CA ASP A 146 -6.30 7.78 -2.62
C ASP A 146 -6.16 7.21 -1.19
N LEU A 147 -6.13 8.09 -0.16
CA LEU A 147 -6.18 7.67 1.25
C LEU A 147 -7.47 6.92 1.61
N ARG A 148 -8.63 7.44 1.17
CA ARG A 148 -9.92 6.77 1.36
C ARG A 148 -9.95 5.38 0.71
N LEU A 149 -9.31 5.25 -0.44
CA LEU A 149 -9.22 3.99 -1.14
C LEU A 149 -8.32 3.00 -0.39
N ILE A 150 -7.16 3.42 0.11
CA ILE A 150 -6.30 2.57 0.96
C ILE A 150 -7.10 2.00 2.15
N TYR A 151 -7.81 2.86 2.88
CA TYR A 151 -8.65 2.44 4.00
C TYR A 151 -9.69 1.40 3.58
N ARG A 152 -10.39 1.67 2.48
CA ARG A 152 -11.41 0.76 1.96
C ARG A 152 -10.82 -0.59 1.56
N LEU A 153 -9.66 -0.61 0.91
CA LEU A 153 -8.99 -1.85 0.53
C LEU A 153 -8.67 -2.71 1.76
N LEU A 154 -8.13 -2.09 2.81
CA LEU A 154 -7.85 -2.76 4.08
C LEU A 154 -9.12 -3.32 4.73
N ALA A 155 -10.18 -2.51 4.83
CA ALA A 155 -11.46 -2.93 5.40
C ALA A 155 -12.12 -4.08 4.62
N LEU A 156 -11.93 -4.12 3.30
CA LEU A 156 -12.52 -5.12 2.42
C LEU A 156 -11.62 -6.34 2.16
N LYS A 157 -10.40 -6.41 2.71
CA LYS A 157 -9.46 -7.51 2.44
C LYS A 157 -10.04 -8.86 2.82
N GLU A 158 -10.64 -8.94 4.01
CA GLU A 158 -11.22 -10.15 4.61
C GLU A 158 -12.73 -10.03 4.83
N ALA A 159 -13.37 -8.98 4.27
CA ALA A 159 -14.80 -8.80 4.37
C ALA A 159 -15.56 -9.87 3.56
N ASN A 160 -16.77 -10.20 4.01
CA ASN A 160 -17.65 -11.09 3.26
C ASN A 160 -18.29 -10.37 2.05
N ASP A 161 -18.89 -11.15 1.15
CA ASP A 161 -19.47 -10.63 -0.09
C ASP A 161 -20.57 -9.59 0.18
N ASP A 162 -21.40 -9.77 1.21
CA ASP A 162 -22.46 -8.82 1.55
C ASP A 162 -21.90 -7.43 1.90
N ILE A 163 -20.88 -7.37 2.77
CA ILE A 163 -20.21 -6.11 3.14
C ILE A 163 -19.51 -5.48 1.93
N ILE A 164 -18.91 -6.31 1.08
CA ILE A 164 -18.27 -5.83 -0.16
C ILE A 164 -19.32 -5.20 -1.08
N GLN A 165 -20.45 -5.87 -1.31
CA GLN A 165 -21.51 -5.34 -2.18
C GLN A 165 -22.13 -4.06 -1.62
N ASP A 166 -22.38 -4.00 -0.31
CA ASP A 166 -22.92 -2.81 0.35
C ASP A 166 -21.97 -1.61 0.22
N GLU A 167 -20.68 -1.80 0.50
CA GLU A 167 -19.68 -0.74 0.33
C GLU A 167 -19.61 -0.30 -1.13
N LEU A 168 -19.57 -1.22 -2.09
CA LEU A 168 -19.49 -0.90 -3.52
C LEU A 168 -20.75 -0.18 -4.04
N ALA A 169 -21.93 -0.56 -3.56
CA ALA A 169 -23.20 0.07 -3.92
C ALA A 169 -23.30 1.54 -3.45
N SER A 170 -22.61 1.88 -2.36
CA SER A 170 -22.57 3.25 -1.82
C SER A 170 -21.72 4.23 -2.66
N LEU A 171 -20.89 3.71 -3.57
CA LEU A 171 -19.91 4.49 -4.33
C LEU A 171 -20.45 4.95 -5.69
N ASN A 172 -20.00 6.13 -6.12
CA ASN A 172 -20.18 6.53 -7.51
C ASN A 172 -19.40 5.60 -8.46
N GLU A 173 -19.86 5.51 -9.71
CA GLU A 173 -19.34 4.55 -10.69
C GLU A 173 -17.81 4.59 -10.88
N PRO A 174 -17.15 5.76 -11.04
CA PRO A 174 -15.70 5.81 -11.17
C PRO A 174 -14.96 5.27 -9.93
N THR A 175 -15.43 5.62 -8.73
CA THR A 175 -14.81 5.18 -7.47
C THR A 175 -15.06 3.69 -7.25
N ARG A 176 -16.24 3.19 -7.60
CA ARG A 176 -16.59 1.77 -7.54
C ARG A 176 -15.67 0.94 -8.43
N LYS A 177 -15.58 1.28 -9.73
CA LYS A 177 -14.71 0.58 -10.70
C LYS A 177 -13.25 0.55 -10.26
N ARG A 178 -12.75 1.69 -9.77
CA ARG A 178 -11.38 1.80 -9.25
C ARG A 178 -11.17 0.92 -8.00
N THR A 179 -12.15 0.93 -7.10
CA THR A 179 -12.13 0.09 -5.89
C THR A 179 -12.15 -1.39 -6.24
N GLU A 180 -13.03 -1.83 -7.15
CA GLU A 180 -13.13 -3.21 -7.59
C GLU A 180 -11.82 -3.72 -8.18
N ARG A 181 -11.22 -2.95 -9.10
CA ARG A 181 -9.94 -3.30 -9.73
C ARG A 181 -8.84 -3.49 -8.70
N LEU A 182 -8.65 -2.49 -7.83
CA LEU A 182 -7.58 -2.54 -6.84
C LEU A 182 -7.83 -3.57 -5.74
N ARG A 183 -9.08 -3.78 -5.33
CA ARG A 183 -9.47 -4.83 -4.38
C ARG A 183 -9.18 -6.22 -4.95
N GLY A 184 -9.50 -6.47 -6.22
CA GLY A 184 -9.22 -7.75 -6.86
C GLY A 184 -7.73 -8.10 -6.84
N ILE A 185 -6.87 -7.12 -7.15
CA ILE A 185 -5.41 -7.29 -7.07
C ILE A 185 -4.97 -7.47 -5.61
N PHE A 186 -5.46 -6.61 -4.71
CA PHE A 186 -5.08 -6.62 -3.31
C PHE A 186 -5.49 -7.90 -2.57
N GLN A 187 -6.63 -8.50 -2.91
CA GLN A 187 -7.07 -9.75 -2.31
C GLN A 187 -6.21 -10.95 -2.72
N ALA A 188 -5.65 -10.92 -3.94
CA ALA A 188 -4.77 -11.97 -4.45
C ALA A 188 -3.34 -11.93 -3.85
N ILE A 189 -3.03 -10.88 -3.08
CA ILE A 189 -1.78 -10.68 -2.33
C ILE A 189 -2.02 -11.04 -0.86
#